data_AF-A0A0Q4ZEM3-F1
#
_entry.id   AF-A0A0Q4ZEM3-F1
#
_cell.length_a   1.000
_cell.length_b   1.000
_cell.length_c   1.000
_cell.angle_alpha   90.00
_cell.angle_beta   90.00
_cell.angle_gamma   90.00
#
_symmetry.space_group_name_H-M   'P 1'
#
loop_
_entity.id
_entity.type
_entity.pdbx_description
1 polymer ?
#
loop_
_entity_poly.entity_id
_entity_poly.type
_entity_poly.pdbx_seq_one_letter_code
_entity_poly.pdbx_strand_id
1 'polypeptide(L)'
;MPAAIDRRKLASKVDVRLTGPLRGALTEAAKQAGVTDGAYVRRLVADALGLDAEADRGSGPRQRIPDADLMILSGLVREVGGLYAPARSGKADEVIAGLDRVRAALVPMVVGLNARSA
;
A
#
# COMPACT_ATOMS: atom_id res chain seq x y z
N MET A 1 -20.91 -6.31 16.40
CA MET A 1 -20.28 -5.09 16.95
C MET A 1 -20.14 -4.09 15.81
N PRO A 2 -20.51 -2.81 15.98
CA PRO A 2 -20.29 -1.81 14.93
C PRO A 2 -18.77 -1.66 14.69
N ALA A 3 -18.37 -1.53 13.43
CA ALA A 3 -16.97 -1.32 13.08
C ALA A 3 -16.46 -0.05 13.77
N ALA A 4 -15.30 -0.14 14.44
CA ALA A 4 -14.67 1.01 15.06
C ALA A 4 -14.50 2.14 14.03
N ILE A 5 -14.91 3.36 14.38
CA ILE A 5 -14.82 4.53 13.50
C ILE A 5 -13.34 4.73 13.15
N ASP A 6 -12.99 4.46 11.90
CA ASP A 6 -11.67 4.69 11.37
C ASP A 6 -11.46 6.20 11.19
N ARG A 7 -10.98 6.85 12.25
CA ARG A 7 -10.68 8.29 12.28
C ARG A 7 -9.61 8.72 11.27
N ARG A 8 -8.99 7.78 10.54
CA ARG A 8 -8.02 8.06 9.47
C ARG A 8 -8.68 8.31 8.11
N LYS A 9 -9.98 8.02 7.95
CA LYS A 9 -10.72 8.23 6.71
C LYS A 9 -11.64 9.44 6.82
N LEU A 10 -11.55 10.34 5.82
CA LEU A 10 -12.52 11.43 5.67
C LEU A 10 -13.94 10.86 5.48
N ALA A 11 -14.94 11.57 6.02
CA ALA A 11 -16.32 11.11 6.08
C ALA A 11 -17.05 11.09 4.71
N SER A 12 -16.54 11.81 3.71
CA SER A 12 -17.13 11.92 2.38
C SER A 12 -16.06 11.82 1.29
N LYS A 13 -16.47 11.45 0.06
CA LYS A 13 -15.58 11.32 -1.10
C LYS A 13 -16.15 11.95 -2.36
N VAL A 14 -15.27 12.38 -3.24
CA VAL A 14 -15.55 12.81 -4.63
C VAL A 14 -14.77 11.91 -5.57
N ASP A 15 -15.46 11.27 -6.52
CA ASP A 15 -14.83 10.39 -7.52
C ASP A 15 -14.66 11.15 -8.85
N VAL A 16 -13.43 11.23 -9.35
CA VAL A 16 -13.08 11.96 -10.58
C VAL A 16 -12.27 11.07 -11.53
N ARG A 17 -12.57 11.11 -12.82
CA ARG A 17 -11.74 10.47 -13.87
C ARG A 17 -10.81 11.50 -14.50
N LEU A 18 -9.54 11.14 -14.66
CA LEU A 18 -8.51 11.98 -15.26
C LEU A 18 -7.97 11.34 -16.52
N THR A 19 -7.57 12.17 -17.50
CA THR A 19 -6.76 11.69 -18.62
C THR A 19 -5.37 11.28 -18.12
N GLY A 20 -4.69 10.42 -18.87
CA GLY A 20 -3.32 9.97 -18.54
C GLY A 20 -2.34 11.13 -18.29
N PRO A 21 -2.25 12.12 -19.21
CA PRO A 21 -1.36 13.28 -19.03
C PRO A 21 -1.67 14.09 -17.77
N LEU A 22 -2.95 14.35 -17.48
CA LEU A 22 -3.36 15.10 -16.29
C LEU A 22 -3.03 14.34 -15.00
N ARG A 23 -3.24 13.01 -14.99
CA ARG A 23 -2.85 12.16 -13.85
C ARG A 23 -1.33 12.18 -13.62
N GLY A 24 -0.54 12.16 -14.69
CA GLY A 24 0.91 12.26 -14.62
C GLY A 24 1.36 13.59 -14.00
N ALA A 25 0.86 14.71 -14.52
CA ALA A 25 1.17 16.04 -13.99
C ALA A 25 0.77 16.20 -12.52
N LEU A 26 -0.40 15.69 -12.13
CA LEU A 26 -0.86 15.67 -10.74
C LEU A 26 0.10 14.89 -9.84
N THR A 27 0.56 13.72 -10.29
CA THR A 27 1.47 12.86 -9.52
C THR A 27 2.79 13.58 -9.24
N GLU A 28 3.36 14.24 -10.24
CA GLU A 28 4.63 14.96 -10.08
C GLU A 28 4.48 16.18 -9.16
N ALA A 29 3.40 16.94 -9.30
CA ALA A 29 3.13 18.08 -8.42
C ALA A 29 2.94 17.63 -6.95
N ALA A 30 2.20 16.53 -6.73
CA ALA A 30 2.01 15.96 -5.40
C ALA A 30 3.34 15.47 -4.78
N LYS A 31 4.20 14.83 -5.58
CA LYS A 31 5.55 14.43 -5.15
C LYS A 31 6.40 15.63 -4.74
N GLN A 32 6.42 16.69 -5.53
CA GLN A 32 7.17 17.92 -5.22
C GLN A 32 6.68 18.56 -3.92
N ALA A 33 5.38 18.49 -3.66
CA ALA A 33 4.77 18.95 -2.42
C ALA A 33 4.89 17.96 -1.24
N GLY A 34 5.53 16.80 -1.43
CA GLY A 34 5.73 15.80 -0.38
C GLY A 34 4.45 15.11 0.11
N VAL A 35 3.37 15.13 -0.68
CA VAL A 35 2.05 14.62 -0.28
C VAL A 35 1.50 13.57 -1.26
N THR A 36 0.43 12.89 -0.87
CA THR A 36 -0.33 12.01 -1.79
C THR A 36 -1.14 12.84 -2.79
N ASP A 37 -1.41 12.29 -3.97
CA ASP A 37 -2.22 12.93 -5.02
C ASP A 37 -3.56 13.43 -4.48
N GLY A 38 -4.25 12.63 -3.65
CA GLY A 38 -5.52 13.01 -3.03
C GLY A 38 -5.40 14.15 -2.02
N ALA A 39 -4.33 14.20 -1.22
CA ALA A 39 -4.06 15.34 -0.34
C ALA A 39 -3.71 16.60 -1.14
N TYR A 40 -2.98 16.46 -2.24
CA TYR A 40 -2.66 17.56 -3.13
C TYR A 40 -3.93 18.14 -3.78
N VAL A 41 -4.83 17.31 -4.31
CA VAL A 41 -6.11 17.76 -4.86
C VAL A 41 -6.97 18.45 -3.81
N ARG A 42 -7.09 17.87 -2.61
CA ARG A 42 -7.84 18.47 -1.50
C ARG A 42 -7.31 19.86 -1.12
N ARG A 43 -5.98 20.00 -1.05
CA ARG A 43 -5.32 21.31 -0.85
C ARG A 43 -5.67 22.31 -1.95
N LEU A 44 -5.53 21.92 -3.22
CA LEU A 44 -5.88 22.80 -4.35
C LEU A 44 -7.34 23.25 -4.31
N VAL A 45 -8.26 22.36 -3.96
CA VAL A 45 -9.69 22.67 -3.82
C VAL A 45 -9.92 23.61 -2.64
N ALA A 46 -9.31 23.35 -1.48
CA ALA A 46 -9.44 24.22 -0.31
C ALA A 46 -8.89 25.63 -0.58
N ASP A 47 -7.71 25.73 -1.21
CA ASP A 47 -7.10 27.00 -1.59
C ASP A 47 -7.99 27.76 -2.60
N ALA A 48 -8.53 27.07 -3.61
CA ALA A 48 -9.42 27.68 -4.60
C ALA A 48 -10.76 28.17 -4.02
N LEU A 49 -11.27 27.52 -2.98
CA LEU A 49 -12.51 27.88 -2.31
C LEU A 49 -12.30 28.84 -1.13
N GLY A 50 -11.06 29.21 -0.81
CA GLY A 50 -10.73 30.06 0.33
C GLY A 50 -11.03 29.41 1.69
N LEU A 51 -11.00 28.07 1.76
CA LEU A 51 -11.30 27.32 2.97
C LEU A 51 -10.02 27.03 3.76
N ASP A 52 -10.08 27.31 5.06
CA ASP A 52 -9.12 26.79 6.01
C ASP A 52 -9.52 25.36 6.39
N ALA A 53 -8.77 24.39 5.89
CA ALA A 53 -9.12 22.97 5.92
C ALA A 53 -7.86 22.15 6.24
N GLU A 54 -7.35 22.30 7.46
CA GLU A 54 -6.10 21.67 7.92
C GLU A 54 -6.13 20.14 7.75
N ALA A 55 -7.27 19.50 8.04
CA ALA A 55 -7.47 18.06 7.86
C ALA A 55 -7.40 17.61 6.39
N ASP A 56 -7.76 18.50 5.46
CA ASP A 56 -7.75 18.25 4.02
C ASP A 56 -6.37 18.48 3.39
N ARG A 57 -5.57 19.34 4.01
CA ARG A 57 -4.17 19.62 3.65
C ARG A 57 -3.21 18.54 4.15
N GLY A 58 -3.60 17.79 5.19
CA GLY A 58 -2.86 16.66 5.70
C GLY A 58 -2.78 15.49 4.72
N SER A 59 -1.56 15.00 4.47
CA SER A 59 -1.34 13.66 3.94
C SER A 59 -0.89 12.77 5.08
N GLY A 60 -1.59 11.65 5.33
CA GLY A 60 -1.01 10.56 6.08
C GLY A 60 0.24 10.04 5.36
N PRO A 61 1.20 9.43 6.08
CA PRO A 61 2.38 8.85 5.45
C PRO A 61 1.94 7.86 4.38
N ARG A 62 2.52 7.96 3.17
CA ARG A 62 2.45 6.86 2.21
C ARG A 62 3.01 5.64 2.92
N GLN A 63 2.18 4.63 3.15
CA GLN A 63 2.64 3.37 3.73
C GLN A 63 3.52 2.69 2.68
N ARG A 64 4.81 3.01 2.71
CA ARG A 64 5.81 2.46 1.80
C ARG A 64 6.34 1.19 2.45
N ILE A 65 6.25 0.07 1.75
CA ILE A 65 6.96 -1.14 2.16
C ILE A 65 8.46 -0.81 2.10
N PRO A 66 9.22 -0.98 3.20
CA PRO A 66 10.67 -0.77 3.18
C PRO A 66 11.37 -1.58 2.08
N ASP A 67 12.47 -1.08 1.53
CA ASP A 67 13.18 -1.78 0.44
C ASP A 67 13.67 -3.17 0.86
N ALA A 68 14.07 -3.34 2.13
CA ALA A 68 14.43 -4.64 2.69
C ALA A 68 13.24 -5.62 2.67
N ASP A 69 12.04 -5.14 3.02
CA ASP A 69 10.81 -5.92 2.98
C ASP A 69 10.42 -6.25 1.51
N LEU A 70 10.62 -5.32 0.57
CA LEU A 70 10.40 -5.58 -0.86
C LEU A 70 11.33 -6.67 -1.42
N MET A 71 12.60 -6.70 -1.00
CA MET A 71 13.54 -7.75 -1.38
C MET A 71 13.09 -9.13 -0.89
N ILE A 72 12.63 -9.21 0.37
CA ILE A 72 12.10 -10.46 0.94
C ILE A 72 10.87 -10.92 0.15
N LEU A 73 9.92 -10.03 -0.12
CA LEU A 73 8.73 -10.34 -0.91
C LEU A 73 9.06 -10.84 -2.32
N SER A 74 10.05 -10.24 -2.98
CA SER A 74 10.50 -10.69 -4.30
C SER A 74 11.07 -12.11 -4.26
N GLY A 75 11.85 -12.44 -3.22
CA GLY A 75 12.35 -13.80 -2.98
C GLY A 75 11.21 -14.80 -2.77
N LEU A 76 10.21 -14.44 -1.97
CA LEU A 76 9.03 -15.27 -1.72
C LEU A 76 8.25 -15.59 -2.99
N VAL A 77 8.05 -14.62 -3.87
CA VAL A 77 7.36 -14.84 -5.16
C VAL A 77 8.12 -15.84 -6.02
N ARG A 78 9.45 -15.75 -6.08
CA ARG A 78 10.28 -16.72 -6.81
C ARG A 78 10.20 -18.11 -6.19
N GLU A 79 10.25 -18.20 -4.88
CA GLU A 79 10.16 -19.47 -4.16
C GLU A 79 8.82 -20.16 -4.42
N VAL A 80 7.70 -19.43 -4.32
CA VAL A 80 6.37 -19.96 -4.68
C VAL A 80 6.32 -20.43 -6.14
N GLY A 81 6.89 -19.66 -7.06
CA GLY A 81 7.01 -20.05 -8.47
C GLY A 81 7.79 -21.36 -8.66
N GLY A 82 8.85 -21.57 -7.88
CA GLY A 82 9.66 -22.79 -7.90
C GLY A 82 8.93 -24.04 -7.40
N LEU A 83 7.88 -23.90 -6.58
CA LEU A 83 7.11 -25.03 -6.04
C LEU A 83 6.15 -25.65 -7.06
N TYR A 84 5.87 -24.99 -8.19
CA TYR A 84 4.98 -25.52 -9.21
C TYR A 84 5.48 -26.82 -9.84
N ALA A 85 6.79 -26.96 -10.07
CA ALA A 85 7.35 -28.17 -10.65
C ALA A 85 7.23 -29.38 -9.69
N PRO A 86 7.69 -29.30 -8.42
CA PRO A 86 7.46 -30.34 -7.42
C PRO A 86 5.97 -30.69 -7.23
N ALA A 87 5.10 -29.68 -7.21
CA ALA A 87 3.65 -29.89 -7.06
C ALA A 87 3.07 -30.70 -8.23
N ARG A 88 3.45 -30.37 -9.47
CA ARG A 88 3.02 -31.14 -10.66
C ARG A 88 3.59 -32.55 -10.69
N SER A 89 4.76 -32.76 -10.11
CA SER A 89 5.41 -34.07 -10.01
C SER A 89 4.97 -34.91 -8.79
N GLY A 90 3.97 -34.45 -8.03
CA GLY A 90 3.43 -35.18 -6.87
C GLY A 90 4.37 -35.24 -5.66
N LYS A 91 5.40 -34.38 -5.61
CA LYS A 91 6.39 -34.33 -4.54
C LYS A 91 5.89 -33.51 -3.35
N ALA A 92 4.88 -34.04 -2.65
CA ALA A 92 4.17 -33.34 -1.60
C ALA A 92 5.10 -32.81 -0.49
N ASP A 93 6.06 -33.61 -0.03
CA ASP A 93 6.98 -33.21 1.05
C ASP A 93 7.87 -32.03 0.65
N GLU A 94 8.34 -31.99 -0.60
CA GLU A 94 9.13 -30.88 -1.13
C GLU A 94 8.29 -29.59 -1.22
N VAL A 95 7.02 -29.71 -1.59
CA VAL A 95 6.07 -28.58 -1.63
C VAL A 95 5.81 -28.06 -0.22
N ILE A 96 5.52 -28.94 0.75
CA ILE A 96 5.24 -28.58 2.14
C ILE A 96 6.45 -27.86 2.74
N ALA A 97 7.65 -28.42 2.59
CA ALA A 97 8.87 -27.80 3.08
C ALA A 97 9.13 -26.40 2.48
N GLY A 98 8.78 -26.20 1.21
CA GLY A 98 8.84 -24.89 0.56
C GLY A 98 7.81 -23.91 1.08
N LEU A 99 6.56 -24.34 1.27
CA LEU A 99 5.51 -23.52 1.85
C LEU A 99 5.84 -23.12 3.30
N ASP A 100 6.49 -24.00 4.08
CA ASP A 100 6.94 -23.68 5.43
C ASP A 100 7.99 -22.56 5.45
N ARG A 101 8.93 -22.54 4.50
CA ARG A 101 9.88 -21.43 4.35
C ARG A 101 9.20 -20.12 3.96
N VAL A 102 8.24 -20.19 3.03
CA VAL A 102 7.43 -19.02 2.65
C VAL A 102 6.66 -18.49 3.85
N ARG A 103 6.01 -19.37 4.62
CA ARG A 103 5.27 -19.03 5.84
C ARG A 103 6.18 -18.39 6.89
N ALA A 104 7.36 -18.97 7.12
CA ALA A 104 8.32 -18.50 8.11
C ALA A 104 8.79 -17.06 7.86
N ALA A 105 8.92 -16.65 6.59
CA ALA A 105 9.30 -15.29 6.22
C ALA A 105 8.08 -14.34 6.09
N LEU A 106 6.94 -14.81 5.57
CA LEU A 106 5.77 -13.96 5.34
C LEU A 106 5.04 -13.57 6.63
N VAL A 107 4.89 -14.52 7.58
CA VAL A 107 4.11 -14.29 8.81
C VAL A 107 4.70 -13.14 9.65
N PRO A 108 6.01 -13.09 9.95
CA PRO A 108 6.61 -11.98 10.70
C PRO A 108 6.44 -10.62 9.99
N MET A 109 6.46 -10.60 8.65
CA MET A 109 6.25 -9.37 7.89
C MET A 109 4.82 -8.86 8.07
N VAL A 110 3.81 -9.72 7.88
CA VAL A 110 2.40 -9.32 7.98
C VAL A 110 2.00 -8.94 9.41
N VAL A 111 2.49 -9.69 10.42
CA VAL A 111 2.23 -9.38 11.83
C VAL A 111 2.99 -8.13 12.28
N GLY A 112 4.24 -7.96 11.85
CA GLY A 112 5.07 -6.78 12.16
C GLY A 112 4.62 -5.49 11.45
N LEU A 113 4.02 -5.59 10.26
CA LEU A 113 3.45 -4.45 9.53
C LEU A 113 2.29 -3.80 10.29
N ASN A 114 1.47 -4.58 11.00
CA ASN A 114 0.37 -4.06 11.82
C ASN A 114 0.86 -3.34 13.08
N ALA A 115 1.99 -3.75 13.66
CA ALA A 115 2.57 -3.13 14.85
C ALA A 115 3.34 -1.82 14.54
N ARG A 116 3.92 -1.70 13.34
CA ARG A 116 4.66 -0.49 12.89
C ARG A 116 3.76 0.62 12.31
N SER A 117 2.46 0.35 12.16
CA SER A 117 1.47 1.27 11.57
C SER A 117 0.42 1.75 12.60
N ALA A 118 0.67 1.48 13.89
CA ALA A 118 -0.15 1.86 15.04
C ALA A 118 0.44 3.09 15.73
#